data_AF-A0A942J1X8-F1
#
_entry.id   AF-A0A942J1X8-F1
#
_cell.length_a   1.000
_cell.length_b   1.000
_cell.length_c   1.000
_cell.angle_alpha   90.00
_cell.angle_beta   90.00
_cell.angle_gamma   90.00
#
_symmetry.space_group_name_H-M   'P 1'
#
loop_
_entity.id
_entity.type
_entity.pdbx_description
1 polymer ?
#
loop_
_entity_poly.entity_id
_entity_poly.type
_entity_poly.pdbx_seq_one_letter_code
_entity_poly.pdbx_strand_id
1 'polypeptide(L)'
;LAAELAYRLGIPRLVSSDSVRQALRSLISPELSPALHSSSFLAWRSELLPGEAAQPKRKRVIRGFQTQVQQLTTALSAVIRRNIEEHTSVVLEGVHLVPGFIPAAALQGAVAVELVAAVSDPEVHRRHFTLREVQTLHRRSHESYLEHFTAIRYLQDFIMQRASEEGTAVIEMGDFDQAVERALERVLDAVLIDSSLRAGSVEAAPPER
;
A
#
# COMPACT_ATOMS: atom_id res chain seq x y z
N LEU A 1 0.02 6.33 -10.64
CA LEU A 1 -1.15 6.80 -9.88
C LEU A 1 -0.69 7.70 -8.73
N ALA A 2 -0.03 7.17 -7.70
CA ALA A 2 0.40 7.97 -6.53
C ALA A 2 1.20 9.25 -6.89
N ALA A 3 2.20 9.15 -7.77
CA ALA A 3 2.96 10.31 -8.22
C ALA A 3 2.11 11.36 -8.96
N GLU A 4 1.14 10.91 -9.76
CA GLU A 4 0.23 11.79 -10.51
C GLU A 4 -0.75 12.49 -9.55
N LEU A 5 -1.28 11.75 -8.56
CA LEU A 5 -2.13 12.33 -7.51
C LEU A 5 -1.37 13.35 -6.68
N ALA A 6 -0.14 13.03 -6.26
CA ALA A 6 0.71 13.94 -5.51
C ALA A 6 0.97 15.24 -6.29
N TYR A 7 1.29 15.11 -7.59
CA TYR A 7 1.50 16.25 -8.48
C TYR A 7 0.24 17.13 -8.60
N ARG A 8 -0.91 16.55 -8.94
CA ARG A 8 -2.16 17.30 -9.16
C ARG A 8 -2.73 17.94 -7.89
N LEU A 9 -2.54 17.28 -6.74
CA LEU A 9 -2.99 17.78 -5.43
C LEU A 9 -1.97 18.74 -4.78
N GLY A 10 -0.81 18.97 -5.40
CA GLY A 10 0.25 19.81 -4.84
C GLY A 10 0.85 19.22 -3.55
N ILE A 11 0.83 17.90 -3.38
CA ILE A 11 1.38 17.21 -2.21
C ILE A 11 2.86 16.93 -2.47
N PRO A 12 3.79 17.61 -1.76
CA PRO A 12 5.22 17.54 -2.09
C PRO A 12 5.89 16.24 -1.63
N ARG A 13 5.24 15.48 -0.74
CA ARG A 13 5.81 14.29 -0.11
C ARG A 13 5.14 13.03 -0.63
N LEU A 14 5.92 12.21 -1.32
CA LEU A 14 5.57 10.86 -1.74
C LEU A 14 6.53 9.88 -1.06
N VAL A 15 6.00 8.96 -0.26
CA VAL A 15 6.81 7.95 0.45
C VAL A 15 6.36 6.56 0.05
N SER A 16 7.28 5.76 -0.49
CA SER A 16 7.00 4.36 -0.79
C SER A 16 7.23 3.47 0.43
N SER A 17 6.36 2.49 0.63
CA SER A 17 6.57 1.43 1.62
C SER A 17 7.83 0.62 1.35
N ASP A 18 8.29 0.57 0.10
CA ASP A 18 9.56 -0.07 -0.28
C ASP A 18 10.77 0.71 0.22
N SER A 19 10.74 2.05 0.17
CA SER A 19 11.78 2.92 0.74
C SER A 19 11.86 2.75 2.26
N VAL A 20 10.71 2.66 2.94
CA VAL A 20 10.64 2.37 4.38
C VAL A 20 11.21 0.98 4.68
N ARG A 21 10.83 -0.03 3.89
CA ARG A 21 11.37 -1.39 3.99
C ARG A 21 12.88 -1.41 3.79
N GLN A 22 13.40 -0.68 2.80
CA GLN A 22 14.83 -0.57 2.54
C GLN A 22 15.59 0.07 3.71
N ALA A 23 15.00 1.08 4.36
CA ALA A 23 15.58 1.67 5.57
C ALA A 23 15.59 0.67 6.75
N LEU A 24 14.54 -0.12 6.96
CA LEU A 24 14.55 -1.16 8.00
C LEU A 24 15.56 -2.27 7.68
N ARG A 25 15.72 -2.66 6.42
CA ARG A 25 16.68 -3.68 5.98
C ARG A 25 18.14 -3.30 6.21
N SER A 26 18.48 -2.02 6.26
CA SER A 26 19.86 -1.60 6.59
C SER A 26 20.17 -1.74 8.08
N LEU A 27 19.15 -1.82 8.93
CA LEU A 27 19.26 -1.90 10.39
C LEU A 27 19.03 -3.32 10.91
N ILE A 28 18.22 -4.13 10.20
CA ILE A 28 17.81 -5.47 10.64
C ILE A 28 18.41 -6.49 9.68
N SER A 29 19.19 -7.43 10.20
CA SER A 29 19.86 -8.44 9.37
C SER A 29 18.87 -9.46 8.78
N PRO A 30 19.23 -10.13 7.67
CA PRO A 30 18.41 -11.19 7.07
C PRO A 30 18.08 -12.33 8.01
N GLU A 31 18.95 -12.64 8.97
CA GLU A 31 18.75 -13.71 9.96
C GLU A 31 17.69 -13.32 10.99
N LEU A 32 17.61 -12.04 11.36
CA LEU A 32 16.64 -11.52 12.33
C LEU A 32 15.27 -11.27 11.71
N SER A 33 15.23 -10.79 10.47
CA SER A 33 13.98 -10.59 9.75
C SER A 33 14.11 -10.96 8.27
N PRO A 34 14.05 -12.27 7.94
CA PRO A 34 14.15 -12.73 6.57
C PRO A 34 13.07 -12.11 5.66
N ALA A 35 11.86 -11.92 6.20
CA ALA A 35 10.72 -11.36 5.46
C ALA A 35 11.03 -9.97 4.89
N LEU A 36 11.70 -9.09 5.64
CA LEU A 36 12.07 -7.75 5.14
C LEU A 36 12.99 -7.81 3.92
N HIS A 37 13.84 -8.84 3.83
CA HIS A 37 14.84 -9.00 2.76
C HIS A 37 14.32 -9.70 1.51
N SER A 38 13.06 -10.13 1.53
CA SER A 38 12.40 -10.80 0.39
C SER A 38 11.42 -9.88 -0.35
N SER A 39 11.12 -10.21 -1.60
CA SER A 39 9.96 -9.64 -2.30
C SER A 39 8.66 -10.08 -1.63
N SER A 40 7.62 -9.26 -1.65
CA SER A 40 6.36 -9.54 -0.92
C SER A 40 5.69 -10.86 -1.32
N PHE A 41 5.76 -11.24 -2.60
CA PHE A 41 5.25 -12.52 -3.11
C PHE A 41 6.15 -13.72 -2.79
N LEU A 42 7.34 -13.50 -2.23
CA LEU A 42 8.29 -14.54 -1.79
C LEU A 42 8.49 -14.57 -0.28
N ALA A 43 7.95 -13.62 0.48
CA ALA A 43 8.12 -13.54 1.93
C ALA A 43 7.73 -14.82 2.66
N TRP A 44 6.78 -15.59 2.11
CA TRP A 44 6.39 -16.88 2.63
C TRP A 44 7.47 -17.96 2.60
N ARG A 45 8.52 -17.81 1.78
CA ARG A 45 9.63 -18.77 1.69
C ARG A 45 10.46 -18.81 2.96
N SER A 46 10.54 -17.72 3.72
CA SER A 46 11.29 -17.70 4.98
C SER A 46 10.65 -18.54 6.09
N GLU A 47 9.42 -18.97 5.90
CA GLU A 47 8.69 -19.82 6.85
C GLU A 47 8.77 -21.31 6.50
N LEU A 48 9.51 -21.68 5.44
CA LEU A 48 9.69 -23.07 5.04
C LEU A 48 10.55 -23.84 6.03
N LEU A 49 10.10 -25.03 6.39
CA LEU A 49 10.92 -25.96 7.18
C LEU A 49 12.01 -26.59 6.30
N PRO A 50 13.16 -27.01 6.88
CA PRO A 50 14.16 -27.77 6.15
C PRO A 50 13.56 -29.01 5.48
N GLY A 51 13.80 -29.16 4.17
CA GLY A 51 13.26 -30.28 3.37
C GLY A 51 11.80 -30.11 2.91
N GLU A 52 11.14 -29.01 3.26
CA GLU A 52 9.78 -28.74 2.82
C GLU A 52 9.74 -28.27 1.35
N ALA A 53 8.81 -28.83 0.57
CA ALA A 53 8.61 -28.41 -0.81
C ALA A 53 8.18 -26.93 -0.91
N ALA A 54 8.92 -26.16 -1.70
CA ALA A 54 8.66 -24.74 -1.94
C ALA A 54 7.50 -24.54 -2.92
N GLN A 55 6.27 -24.77 -2.45
CA GLN A 55 5.05 -24.53 -3.23
C GLN A 55 4.28 -23.30 -2.72
N PRO A 56 3.85 -22.38 -3.61
CA PRO A 56 3.15 -21.15 -3.23
C PRO A 56 1.69 -21.44 -2.88
N LYS A 57 1.40 -22.11 -1.76
CA LYS A 57 0.02 -22.34 -1.32
C LYS A 57 -0.59 -21.01 -0.83
N ARG A 58 -1.82 -20.67 -1.26
CA ARG A 58 -2.49 -19.38 -0.96
C ARG A 58 -2.35 -18.92 0.50
N LYS A 59 -2.75 -19.77 1.47
CA LYS A 59 -2.65 -19.44 2.91
C LYS A 59 -1.22 -19.11 3.35
N ARG A 60 -0.22 -19.82 2.82
CA ARG A 60 1.19 -19.63 3.15
C ARG A 60 1.71 -18.33 2.56
N VAL A 61 1.40 -18.07 1.29
CA VAL A 61 1.75 -16.82 0.59
C VAL A 61 1.20 -15.60 1.34
N ILE A 62 -0.08 -15.64 1.70
CA ILE A 62 -0.74 -14.56 2.45
C ILE A 62 -0.10 -14.39 3.83
N ARG A 63 0.15 -15.47 4.57
CA ARG A 63 0.75 -15.38 5.92
C ARG A 63 2.14 -14.73 5.87
N GLY A 64 3.02 -15.17 4.97
CA GLY A 64 4.35 -14.57 4.84
C GLY A 64 4.30 -13.09 4.45
N PHE A 65 3.35 -12.73 3.58
CA PHE A 65 3.12 -11.33 3.24
C PHE A 65 2.60 -10.52 4.43
N GLN A 66 1.63 -11.04 5.19
CA GLN A 66 1.12 -10.40 6.40
C GLN A 66 2.23 -10.18 7.44
N THR A 67 3.12 -11.16 7.64
CA THR A 67 4.31 -11.00 8.49
C THR A 67 5.15 -9.81 8.04
N GLN A 68 5.41 -9.69 6.73
CA GLN A 68 6.16 -8.55 6.18
C GLN A 68 5.42 -7.21 6.35
N VAL A 69 4.10 -7.18 6.13
CA VAL A 69 3.27 -5.98 6.32
C VAL A 69 3.31 -5.51 7.77
N GLN A 70 3.10 -6.41 8.73
CA GLN A 70 3.11 -6.10 10.16
C GLN A 70 4.44 -5.47 10.61
N GLN A 71 5.56 -5.92 10.05
CA GLN A 71 6.87 -5.36 10.34
C GLN A 71 7.03 -3.91 9.84
N LEU A 72 6.31 -3.53 8.78
CA LEU A 72 6.35 -2.18 8.21
C LEU A 72 5.29 -1.24 8.78
N THR A 73 4.17 -1.78 9.28
CA THR A 73 3.07 -1.00 9.86
C THR A 73 3.54 0.04 10.87
N THR A 74 4.44 -0.33 11.78
CA THR A 74 4.96 0.60 12.80
C THR A 74 5.72 1.77 12.18
N ALA A 75 6.61 1.50 11.22
CA ALA A 75 7.39 2.54 10.56
C ALA A 75 6.52 3.43 9.67
N LEU A 76 5.55 2.86 8.95
CA LEU A 76 4.59 3.61 8.15
C LEU A 76 3.70 4.49 9.04
N SER A 77 3.25 3.97 10.19
CA SER A 77 2.48 4.75 11.18
C SER A 77 3.29 5.93 11.72
N ALA A 78 4.60 5.75 11.97
CA ALA A 78 5.48 6.83 12.39
C ALA A 78 5.62 7.92 11.30
N VAL A 79 5.71 7.54 10.03
CA VAL A 79 5.68 8.50 8.91
C VAL A 79 4.37 9.29 8.91
N ILE A 80 3.22 8.63 9.08
CA ILE A 80 1.91 9.30 9.15
C ILE A 80 1.89 10.31 10.29
N ARG A 81 2.22 9.87 11.52
CA ARG A 81 2.21 10.72 12.71
C ARG A 81 3.11 11.93 12.56
N ARG A 82 4.30 11.75 11.98
CA ARG A 82 5.22 12.86 11.72
C ARG A 82 4.62 13.91 10.80
N ASN A 83 3.90 13.50 9.75
CA ASN A 83 3.26 14.45 8.82
C ASN A 83 2.06 15.15 9.47
N ILE A 84 1.32 14.48 10.37
CA ILE A 84 0.27 15.11 11.18
C ILE A 84 0.86 16.21 12.09
N GLU A 85 1.95 15.90 12.80
CA GLU A 85 2.65 16.85 13.68
C GLU A 85 3.21 18.05 12.91
N GLU A 86 3.68 17.84 11.68
CA GLU A 86 4.21 18.89 10.80
C GLU A 86 3.12 19.62 9.99
N HIS A 87 1.84 19.29 10.20
CA HIS A 87 0.69 19.84 9.47
C HIS A 87 0.86 19.80 7.95
N THR A 88 1.37 18.68 7.44
CA THR A 88 1.67 18.53 6.02
C THR A 88 1.01 17.29 5.44
N SER A 89 0.64 17.37 4.15
CA SER A 89 0.06 16.25 3.42
C SER A 89 1.15 15.31 2.93
N VAL A 90 0.85 14.01 2.90
CA VAL A 90 1.75 12.98 2.37
C VAL A 90 0.95 11.95 1.58
N VAL A 91 1.49 11.52 0.44
CA VAL A 91 1.00 10.34 -0.28
C VAL A 91 1.90 9.17 0.10
N LEU A 92 1.31 8.13 0.69
CA LEU A 92 1.99 6.85 0.90
C LEU A 92 1.63 5.90 -0.22
N GLU A 93 2.61 5.18 -0.77
CA GLU A 93 2.37 4.20 -1.83
C GLU A 93 3.04 2.85 -1.58
N GLY A 94 2.45 1.80 -2.15
CA GLY A 94 3.07 0.49 -2.27
C GLY A 94 2.27 -0.64 -1.62
N VAL A 95 2.70 -1.86 -1.88
CA VAL A 95 1.94 -3.09 -1.58
C VAL A 95 1.70 -3.32 -0.09
N HIS A 96 2.53 -2.76 0.79
CA HIS A 96 2.42 -2.97 2.24
C HIS A 96 1.35 -2.09 2.91
N LEU A 97 0.74 -1.16 2.18
CA LEU A 97 -0.39 -0.35 2.65
C LEU A 97 -1.69 -1.14 2.46
N VAL A 98 -1.85 -2.21 3.26
CA VAL A 98 -3.02 -3.08 3.20
C VAL A 98 -4.14 -2.48 4.06
N PRO A 99 -5.38 -2.36 3.53
CA PRO A 99 -6.51 -1.83 4.30
C PRO A 99 -6.67 -2.49 5.67
N GLY A 100 -6.90 -1.64 6.68
CA GLY A 100 -7.09 -2.02 8.09
C GLY A 100 -5.84 -2.52 8.83
N PHE A 101 -4.65 -2.44 8.24
CA PHE A 101 -3.40 -2.73 8.96
C PHE A 101 -2.80 -1.51 9.66
N ILE A 102 -3.05 -0.29 9.17
CA ILE A 102 -2.63 0.92 9.87
C ILE A 102 -3.61 1.15 11.04
N PRO A 103 -3.13 1.26 12.30
CA PRO A 103 -4.02 1.46 13.44
C PRO A 103 -4.76 2.80 13.33
N ALA A 104 -6.05 2.82 13.67
CA ALA A 104 -6.85 4.06 13.68
C ALA A 104 -6.22 5.18 14.52
N ALA A 105 -5.53 4.84 15.62
CA ALA A 105 -4.78 5.78 16.44
C ALA A 105 -3.67 6.52 15.66
N ALA A 106 -3.05 5.88 14.66
CA ALA A 106 -2.04 6.51 13.83
C ALA A 106 -2.63 7.59 12.91
N LEU A 107 -3.91 7.45 12.53
CA LEU A 107 -4.63 8.34 11.62
C LEU A 107 -5.34 9.50 12.34
N GLN A 108 -5.41 9.48 13.67
CA GLN A 108 -6.09 10.54 14.43
C GLN A 108 -5.48 11.92 14.15
N GLY A 109 -6.33 12.85 13.71
CA GLY A 109 -5.93 14.21 13.32
C GLY A 109 -5.64 14.37 11.83
N ALA A 110 -5.81 13.34 11.02
CA ALA A 110 -5.70 13.39 9.56
C ALA A 110 -7.03 13.06 8.89
N VAL A 111 -7.23 13.60 7.68
CA VAL A 111 -8.18 13.06 6.71
C VAL A 111 -7.46 11.94 5.96
N ALA A 112 -7.77 10.70 6.29
CA ALA A 112 -7.16 9.54 5.66
C ALA A 112 -8.01 9.07 4.47
N VAL A 113 -7.42 9.02 3.28
CA VAL A 113 -8.04 8.48 2.08
C VAL A 113 -7.24 7.28 1.62
N GLU A 114 -7.78 6.09 1.84
CA GLU A 114 -7.17 4.84 1.38
C GLU A 114 -7.74 4.45 0.02
N LEU A 115 -6.85 4.07 -0.90
CA LEU A 115 -7.21 3.64 -2.25
C LEU A 115 -6.42 2.36 -2.59
N VAL A 116 -7.10 1.35 -3.12
CA VAL A 116 -6.47 0.12 -3.63
C VAL A 116 -6.45 0.16 -5.15
N ALA A 117 -5.27 0.17 -5.73
CA ALA A 117 -5.10 0.02 -7.18
C ALA A 117 -5.12 -1.48 -7.55
N ALA A 118 -6.02 -1.89 -8.44
CA ALA A 118 -6.17 -3.28 -8.87
C ALA A 118 -6.15 -3.40 -10.40
N VAL A 119 -5.65 -4.54 -10.89
CA VAL A 119 -5.82 -4.96 -12.29
C VAL A 119 -6.64 -6.23 -12.28
N SER A 120 -7.92 -6.14 -12.61
CA SER A 120 -8.85 -7.26 -12.50
C SER A 120 -8.48 -8.38 -13.46
N ASP A 121 -8.19 -8.04 -14.72
CA ASP A 121 -7.82 -8.98 -15.78
C ASP A 121 -6.39 -9.52 -15.57
N PRO A 122 -6.22 -10.84 -15.34
CA PRO A 122 -4.91 -11.46 -15.17
C PRO A 122 -3.99 -11.30 -16.40
N GLU A 123 -4.52 -11.27 -17.62
CA GLU A 123 -3.70 -11.16 -18.83
C GLU A 123 -3.18 -9.73 -19.01
N VAL A 124 -4.01 -8.72 -18.72
CA VAL A 124 -3.56 -7.32 -18.64
C VAL A 124 -2.49 -7.18 -17.56
N HIS A 125 -2.69 -7.82 -16.40
CA HIS A 125 -1.72 -7.78 -15.31
C HIS A 125 -0.38 -8.43 -15.71
N ARG A 126 -0.41 -9.58 -16.39
CA ARG A 126 0.80 -10.22 -16.95
C ARG A 126 1.54 -9.29 -17.90
N ARG A 127 0.82 -8.67 -18.85
CA ARG A 127 1.41 -7.73 -19.83
C ARG A 127 2.07 -6.54 -19.14
N HIS A 128 1.48 -6.00 -18.07
CA HIS A 128 2.09 -4.92 -17.29
C HIS A 128 3.44 -5.32 -16.70
N PHE A 129 3.61 -6.58 -16.25
CA PHE A 129 4.90 -7.06 -15.77
C PHE A 129 5.93 -7.17 -16.89
N THR A 130 5.54 -7.72 -18.05
CA THR A 130 6.43 -7.81 -19.22
C THR A 130 6.93 -6.43 -19.66
N LEU A 131 6.07 -5.42 -19.67
CA LEU A 131 6.44 -4.05 -20.00
C LEU A 131 7.38 -3.43 -18.95
N ARG A 132 7.13 -3.67 -17.66
CA ARG A 132 8.01 -3.20 -16.57
C ARG A 132 9.38 -3.85 -16.61
N GLU A 133 9.48 -5.13 -16.93
CA GLU A 133 10.75 -5.85 -17.04
C GLU A 133 11.61 -5.30 -18.19
N VAL A 134 10.97 -4.99 -19.33
CA VAL A 134 11.62 -4.32 -20.48
C VAL A 134 12.06 -2.90 -20.14
N GLN A 135 11.22 -2.11 -19.45
CA GLN A 135 11.50 -0.71 -19.10
C GLN A 135 12.54 -0.56 -17.99
N THR A 136 12.68 -1.55 -17.11
CA THR A 136 13.61 -1.51 -15.97
C THR A 136 15.00 -2.07 -16.27
N LEU A 137 15.30 -2.40 -17.54
CA LEU A 137 16.63 -2.78 -18.07
C LEU A 137 17.49 -3.52 -17.02
N HIS A 138 17.13 -4.77 -16.71
CA HIS A 138 18.00 -5.74 -16.04
C HIS A 138 18.58 -5.37 -14.65
N ARG A 139 18.17 -4.28 -13.97
CA ARG A 139 18.80 -3.84 -12.70
C ARG A 139 18.19 -4.38 -11.41
N ARG A 140 17.09 -5.15 -11.46
CA ARG A 140 16.57 -5.90 -10.31
C ARG A 140 16.47 -7.39 -10.67
N SER A 141 17.62 -8.08 -10.58
CA SER A 141 17.78 -9.53 -10.36
C SER A 141 16.79 -10.49 -11.03
N HIS A 142 17.27 -11.25 -12.03
CA HIS A 142 17.17 -12.72 -12.23
C HIS A 142 15.87 -13.53 -12.00
N GLU A 143 14.77 -12.98 -11.49
CA GLU A 143 13.53 -13.72 -11.18
C GLU A 143 12.36 -13.12 -11.96
N SER A 144 11.89 -13.84 -12.98
CA SER A 144 10.76 -13.37 -13.78
C SER A 144 9.51 -13.31 -12.91
N TYR A 145 8.88 -12.15 -12.79
CA TYR A 145 7.59 -11.97 -12.10
C TYR A 145 6.53 -12.97 -12.59
N LEU A 146 6.66 -13.42 -13.84
CA LEU A 146 5.78 -14.42 -14.45
C LEU A 146 5.86 -15.79 -13.76
N GLU A 147 7.02 -16.18 -13.21
CA GLU A 147 7.21 -17.42 -12.44
C GLU A 147 6.46 -17.39 -11.11
N HIS A 148 6.23 -16.19 -10.57
CA HIS A 148 5.54 -15.97 -9.30
C HIS A 148 4.14 -15.38 -9.46
N PHE A 149 3.61 -15.35 -10.68
CA PHE A 149 2.34 -14.70 -10.98
C PHE A 149 1.18 -15.23 -10.12
N THR A 150 1.14 -16.54 -9.86
CA THR A 150 0.14 -17.15 -8.97
C THR A 150 0.21 -16.58 -7.55
N ALA A 151 1.41 -16.42 -6.98
CA ALA A 151 1.58 -15.82 -5.66
C ALA A 151 1.18 -14.34 -5.66
N ILE A 152 1.55 -13.59 -6.71
CA ILE A 152 1.15 -12.19 -6.89
C ILE A 152 -0.38 -12.05 -6.93
N ARG A 153 -1.08 -12.92 -7.66
CA ARG A 153 -2.55 -12.94 -7.69
C ARG A 153 -3.15 -13.25 -6.33
N TYR A 154 -2.59 -14.20 -5.58
CA TYR A 154 -3.05 -14.45 -4.21
C TYR A 154 -2.93 -13.23 -3.30
N LEU A 155 -1.86 -12.43 -3.45
CA LEU A 155 -1.70 -11.19 -2.71
C LEU A 155 -2.71 -10.13 -3.14
N GLN A 156 -2.93 -9.97 -4.45
CA GLN A 156 -3.94 -9.04 -4.94
C GLN A 156 -5.35 -9.42 -4.44
N ASP A 157 -5.72 -10.69 -4.53
CA ASP A 157 -7.02 -11.18 -4.05
C ASP A 157 -7.19 -10.91 -2.56
N PHE A 158 -6.12 -11.10 -1.77
CA PHE A 158 -6.13 -10.77 -0.35
C PHE A 158 -6.31 -9.27 -0.10
N ILE A 159 -5.59 -8.41 -0.81
CA ILE A 159 -5.72 -6.95 -0.66
C ILE A 159 -7.11 -6.48 -1.07
N MET A 160 -7.68 -7.00 -2.16
CA MET A 160 -9.05 -6.69 -2.60
C MET A 160 -10.09 -7.16 -1.57
N GLN A 161 -9.89 -8.34 -0.97
CA GLN A 161 -10.75 -8.80 0.11
C GLN A 161 -10.70 -7.85 1.32
N ARG A 162 -9.50 -7.43 1.73
CA ARG A 162 -9.33 -6.43 2.80
C ARG A 162 -9.98 -5.09 2.46
N ALA A 163 -9.85 -4.63 1.21
CA ALA A 163 -10.52 -3.42 0.76
C ALA A 163 -12.04 -3.52 0.90
N SER A 164 -12.63 -4.66 0.52
CA SER A 164 -14.07 -4.89 0.69
C SER A 164 -14.50 -4.92 2.16
N GLU A 165 -13.69 -5.52 3.04
CA GLU A 165 -13.98 -5.62 4.48
C GLU A 165 -13.90 -4.27 5.18
N GLU A 166 -12.97 -3.40 4.77
CA GLU A 166 -12.75 -2.07 5.36
C GLU A 166 -13.50 -0.94 4.63
N GLY A 167 -14.23 -1.26 3.54
CA GLY A 167 -14.92 -0.26 2.73
C GLY A 167 -13.99 0.66 1.92
N THR A 168 -12.76 0.24 1.68
CA THR A 168 -11.75 0.99 0.91
C THR A 168 -12.08 0.98 -0.59
N ALA A 169 -11.96 2.14 -1.24
CA ALA A 169 -12.22 2.24 -2.66
C ALA A 169 -11.18 1.49 -3.50
N VAL A 170 -11.64 0.69 -4.45
CA VAL A 170 -10.80 -0.01 -5.43
C VAL A 170 -10.82 0.76 -6.76
N ILE A 171 -9.63 1.12 -7.24
CA ILE A 171 -9.39 1.82 -8.50
C ILE A 171 -8.85 0.80 -9.52
N GLU A 172 -9.62 0.56 -10.58
CA GLU A 172 -9.21 -0.33 -11.67
C GLU A 172 -8.16 0.37 -12.55
N MET A 173 -7.03 -0.32 -12.77
CA MET A 173 -5.85 0.20 -13.46
C MET A 173 -5.80 -0.22 -14.95
N GLY A 174 -6.94 -0.27 -15.61
CA GLY A 174 -7.02 -0.55 -17.05
C GLY A 174 -6.67 0.66 -17.92
N ASP A 175 -7.37 1.78 -17.70
CA ASP A 175 -7.10 3.09 -18.31
C ASP A 175 -6.52 4.02 -17.24
N PHE A 176 -5.32 4.55 -17.50
CA PHE A 176 -4.60 5.35 -16.52
C PHE A 176 -5.26 6.69 -16.23
N ASP A 177 -5.79 7.36 -17.25
CA ASP A 177 -6.36 8.70 -17.10
C ASP A 177 -7.68 8.61 -16.31
N GLN A 178 -8.52 7.63 -16.65
CA GLN A 178 -9.74 7.35 -15.88
C GLN A 178 -9.43 6.92 -14.44
N ALA A 179 -8.38 6.14 -14.22
CA ALA A 179 -7.96 5.75 -12.88
C ALA A 179 -7.53 6.95 -12.04
N VAL A 180 -6.81 7.92 -12.64
CA VAL A 180 -6.40 9.16 -11.97
C VAL A 180 -7.61 10.02 -11.64
N GLU A 181 -8.53 10.21 -12.58
CA GLU A 181 -9.76 10.98 -12.38
C GLU A 181 -10.60 10.42 -11.23
N ARG A 182 -10.90 9.12 -11.26
CA ARG A 182 -11.65 8.44 -10.19
C ARG A 182 -10.94 8.53 -8.84
N ALA A 183 -9.63 8.44 -8.80
CA ALA A 183 -8.87 8.57 -7.56
C ALA A 183 -8.91 10.00 -7.01
N LEU A 184 -8.84 11.03 -7.87
CA LEU A 184 -9.00 12.42 -7.45
C LEU A 184 -10.39 12.70 -6.90
N GLU A 185 -11.44 12.23 -7.56
CA GLU A 185 -12.83 12.36 -7.08
C GLU A 185 -12.95 11.83 -5.65
N ARG A 186 -12.42 10.64 -5.36
CA ARG A 186 -12.44 10.06 -4.01
C ARG A 186 -11.72 10.90 -2.96
N VAL A 187 -10.60 11.51 -3.33
CA VAL A 187 -9.86 12.39 -2.42
C VAL A 187 -10.65 13.68 -2.15
N LEU A 188 -11.20 14.30 -3.20
CA LEU A 188 -11.97 15.53 -3.09
C LEU A 188 -13.24 15.31 -2.26
N ASP A 189 -13.97 14.23 -2.49
CA ASP A 189 -15.16 13.86 -1.71
C ASP A 189 -14.84 13.77 -0.22
N ALA A 190 -13.75 13.08 0.14
CA ALA A 190 -13.36 12.90 1.54
C ALA A 190 -13.00 14.24 2.22
N VAL A 191 -12.31 15.13 1.50
CA VAL A 191 -11.94 16.47 2.01
C VAL A 191 -13.19 17.36 2.16
N LEU A 192 -14.12 17.31 1.21
CA LEU A 192 -15.38 18.05 1.28
C LEU A 192 -16.26 17.58 2.44
N ILE A 193 -16.33 16.28 2.71
CA ILE A 193 -17.05 15.73 3.86
C ILE A 193 -16.41 16.20 5.17
N ASP A 194 -15.09 16.10 5.32
CA ASP A 194 -14.40 16.53 6.55
C ASP A 194 -14.55 18.03 6.80
N SER A 195 -14.39 18.88 5.77
CA SER A 195 -14.61 20.32 5.89
C SER A 195 -16.04 20.68 6.31
N SER A 196 -17.04 19.97 5.79
CA SER A 196 -18.44 20.16 6.16
C SER A 196 -18.71 19.77 7.61
N LEU A 197 -18.13 18.65 8.07
CA LEU A 197 -18.22 18.19 9.46
C LEU A 197 -17.59 19.21 10.43
N ARG A 198 -16.42 19.76 10.06
CA ARG A 198 -15.76 20.81 10.85
C ARG A 198 -16.60 22.08 10.93
N ALA A 199 -17.17 22.54 9.81
CA ALA A 199 -18.03 23.72 9.79
C ALA A 199 -19.26 23.56 10.72
N GLY A 200 -19.95 22.43 10.67
CA GLY A 200 -21.10 22.16 11.55
C GLY A 200 -20.74 22.02 13.03
N SER A 201 -19.54 21.53 13.35
CA SER A 201 -19.06 21.44 14.74
C SER A 201 -18.72 22.80 15.37
N VAL A 202 -18.32 23.79 14.56
CA VAL A 202 -18.04 25.16 15.01
C VAL A 202 -19.34 25.92 15.31
N GLU A 203 -20.40 25.72 14.50
CA GLU A 203 -21.71 26.35 14.74
C GLU A 203 -22.43 25.78 15.97
N ALA A 204 -22.12 24.55 16.39
CA ALA A 204 -22.73 23.91 17.56
C ALA A 204 -22.06 24.25 18.90
N ALA A 205 -20.95 25.00 18.91
CA ALA A 205 -20.26 25.38 20.14
C ALA A 205 -21.06 26.48 20.88
N PRO A 206 -21.44 26.27 22.16
CA PRO A 206 -22.18 27.29 22.91
C PRO A 206 -21.30 28.53 23.13
N PRO A 207 -21.88 29.74 23.16
CA PRO A 207 -21.10 30.95 23.39
C PRO A 207 -20.43 30.87 24.76
N GLU A 208 -19.10 31.10 24.78
CA GLU A 208 -18.33 31.21 26.02
C GLU A 208 -18.96 32.28 26.92
N ARG A 209 -19.30 31.90 28.16
CA ARG A 209 -19.86 32.77 29.19
C ARG A 209 -18.77 33.36 30.07
#